data_AF-A0A522UPZ7-F1
#
_entry.id   AF-A0A522UPZ7-F1
#
_cell.length_a   1.000
_cell.length_b   1.000
_cell.length_c   1.000
_cell.angle_alpha   90.00
_cell.angle_beta   90.00
_cell.angle_gamma   90.00
#
_symmetry.space_group_name_H-M   'P 1'
#
loop_
_entity.id
_entity.type
_entity.pdbx_description
1 polymer ?
#
loop_
_entity_poly.entity_id
_entity_poly.type
_entity_poly.pdbx_seq_one_letter_code
_entity_poly.pdbx_strand_id
1 'polypeptide(L)'
;TTTKNPKGLKGAPFVEKNNIDLDSFHEKTLLFEGSADEAIAAFPANVNVAVSLSLAGIGKENTNVRIFVDPGAARNIHEIQVEGDFGKFTCRIENVPSPGNPRTSYLAALSAIATLKKITEPLQIGT
;
A
#
# COMPACT_ATOMS: atom_id res chain seq x y z
N THR A 1 -3.92 -5.31 -2.60
CA THR A 1 -3.48 -4.77 -3.91
C THR A 1 -3.10 -3.31 -3.79
N THR A 2 -2.00 -2.91 -4.42
CA THR A 2 -1.55 -1.51 -4.53
C THR A 2 -1.36 -1.17 -6.00
N THR A 3 -1.87 -0.03 -6.46
CA THR A 3 -1.62 0.51 -7.81
C THR A 3 -0.94 1.86 -7.66
N LYS A 4 0.17 2.05 -8.37
CA LYS A 4 0.96 3.29 -8.34
C LYS A 4 1.35 3.72 -9.76
N ASN A 5 1.56 5.03 -9.91
CA ASN A 5 2.24 5.57 -11.07
C ASN A 5 3.70 5.04 -11.16
N PRO A 6 4.26 4.83 -12.37
CA PRO A 6 5.68 4.47 -12.58
C PRO A 6 6.66 5.19 -11.65
N LYS A 7 6.53 6.51 -11.51
CA LYS A 7 7.43 7.33 -10.68
C LYS A 7 7.44 6.91 -9.20
N GLY A 8 6.33 6.36 -8.70
CA GLY A 8 6.19 5.90 -7.32
C GLY A 8 6.86 4.54 -7.03
N LEU A 9 7.30 3.82 -8.06
CA LEU A 9 7.97 2.52 -7.94
C LEU A 9 9.46 2.57 -8.30
N LYS A 10 9.95 3.72 -8.77
CA LYS A 10 11.36 3.93 -9.10
C LYS A 10 12.25 3.70 -7.87
N GLY A 11 13.33 2.95 -8.07
CA GLY A 11 14.28 2.58 -7.02
C GLY A 11 13.82 1.43 -6.12
N ALA A 12 12.74 0.73 -6.46
CA ALA A 12 12.39 -0.50 -5.79
C ALA A 12 13.41 -1.62 -6.15
N PRO A 13 13.92 -2.39 -5.18
CA PRO A 13 14.86 -3.49 -5.42
C PRO A 13 14.39 -4.47 -6.49
N PHE A 14 13.08 -4.78 -6.53
CA PHE A 14 12.51 -5.67 -7.54
C PHE A 14 12.60 -5.08 -8.96
N VAL A 15 12.38 -3.77 -9.11
CA VAL A 15 12.47 -3.09 -10.40
C VAL A 15 13.91 -3.09 -10.90
N GLU A 16 14.86 -2.74 -10.02
CA GLU A 16 16.28 -2.68 -10.36
C GLU A 16 16.87 -4.06 -10.68
N LYS A 17 16.62 -5.06 -9.82
CA LYS A 17 17.15 -6.43 -10.00
C LYS A 17 16.67 -7.08 -11.29
N ASN A 18 15.46 -6.76 -11.74
CA ASN A 18 14.87 -7.33 -12.96
C ASN A 18 15.04 -6.42 -14.19
N ASN A 19 15.76 -5.30 -14.08
CA ASN A 19 15.94 -4.31 -15.16
C ASN A 19 14.61 -3.87 -15.80
N ILE A 20 13.59 -3.65 -14.97
CA ILE A 20 12.26 -3.27 -15.45
C ILE A 20 12.26 -1.79 -15.83
N ASP A 21 12.01 -1.50 -17.10
CA ASP A 21 11.73 -0.15 -17.57
C ASP A 21 10.29 0.24 -17.21
N LEU A 22 10.14 1.10 -16.20
CA LEU A 22 8.82 1.53 -15.74
C LEU A 22 8.11 2.47 -16.72
N ASP A 23 8.84 3.09 -17.66
CA ASP A 23 8.26 4.01 -18.65
C ASP A 23 7.74 3.26 -19.90
N SER A 24 8.06 1.97 -20.04
CA SER A 24 7.58 1.13 -21.15
C SER A 24 6.15 0.62 -20.96
N PHE A 25 5.57 0.78 -19.78
CA PHE A 25 4.17 0.40 -19.54
C PHE A 25 3.24 1.48 -20.07
N HIS A 26 2.22 1.07 -20.82
CA HIS A 26 1.22 2.00 -21.40
C HIS A 26 -0.20 1.76 -20.85
N GLU A 27 -0.37 0.71 -20.05
CA GLU A 27 -1.61 0.38 -19.37
C GLU A 27 -1.32 -0.18 -17.97
N LYS A 28 -2.37 -0.41 -17.19
CA LYS A 28 -2.22 -0.99 -15.86
C LYS A 28 -1.69 -2.42 -15.95
N THR A 29 -0.50 -2.66 -15.40
CA THR A 29 0.18 -3.96 -15.48
C THR A 29 0.59 -4.46 -14.10
N LEU A 30 0.38 -5.76 -13.84
CA LEU A 30 0.85 -6.42 -12.63
C LEU A 30 2.37 -6.55 -12.68
N LEU A 31 3.07 -5.98 -11.70
CA LEU A 31 4.53 -6.09 -11.59
C LEU A 31 4.95 -7.18 -10.62
N PHE A 32 4.16 -7.39 -9.57
CA PHE A 32 4.52 -8.31 -8.50
C PHE A 32 3.27 -8.90 -7.86
N GLU A 33 3.31 -10.19 -7.59
CA GLU A 33 2.36 -10.92 -6.76
C GLU A 33 3.13 -11.89 -5.85
N GLY A 34 2.79 -11.88 -4.57
CA GLY A 34 3.43 -12.72 -3.55
C GLY A 34 2.93 -12.41 -2.15
N SER A 35 3.52 -13.03 -1.15
CA SER A 35 3.24 -12.77 0.27
C SER A 35 3.73 -11.39 0.71
N ALA A 36 3.29 -10.93 1.89
CA ALA A 36 3.80 -9.68 2.46
C ALA A 36 5.29 -9.77 2.83
N ASP A 37 5.79 -10.96 3.15
CA ASP A 37 7.21 -11.21 3.42
C ASP A 37 8.08 -11.03 2.17
N GLU A 38 7.64 -11.58 1.04
CA GLU A 38 8.33 -11.38 -0.25
C GLU A 38 8.21 -9.92 -0.71
N ALA A 39 7.04 -9.31 -0.49
CA ALA A 39 6.77 -7.94 -0.90
C ALA A 39 7.63 -6.91 -0.16
N ILE A 40 7.93 -7.11 1.13
CA ILE A 40 8.81 -6.19 1.89
C ILE A 40 10.26 -6.25 1.40
N ALA A 41 10.74 -7.43 1.02
CA ALA A 41 12.07 -7.56 0.41
C ALA A 41 12.12 -6.91 -0.98
N ALA A 42 11.05 -7.07 -1.77
CA ALA A 42 10.96 -6.58 -3.14
C ALA A 42 10.69 -5.06 -3.24
N PHE A 43 9.89 -4.50 -2.33
CA PHE A 43 9.39 -3.12 -2.38
C PHE A 43 9.33 -2.46 -0.98
N PRO A 44 10.45 -2.35 -0.24
CA PRO A 44 10.47 -1.94 1.16
C PRO A 44 9.79 -0.59 1.44
N ALA A 45 9.89 0.37 0.50
CA ALA A 45 9.29 1.69 0.65
C ALA A 45 7.79 1.76 0.29
N ASN A 46 7.19 0.69 -0.25
CA ASN A 46 5.86 0.74 -0.86
C ASN A 46 4.81 -0.18 -0.21
N VAL A 47 5.21 -1.08 0.69
CA VAL A 47 4.34 -2.14 1.20
C VAL A 47 3.94 -2.00 2.66
N ASN A 48 4.17 -0.83 3.27
CA ASN A 48 3.83 -0.58 4.68
C ASN A 48 2.38 -0.98 5.02
N VAL A 49 1.42 -0.70 4.13
CA VAL A 49 0.02 -1.11 4.31
C VAL A 49 -0.12 -2.64 4.41
N ALA A 50 0.55 -3.39 3.54
CA ALA A 50 0.48 -4.84 3.54
C ALA A 50 1.13 -5.43 4.80
N VAL A 51 2.29 -4.89 5.21
CA VAL A 51 2.97 -5.34 6.43
C VAL A 51 2.13 -5.02 7.67
N SER A 52 1.56 -3.81 7.78
CA SER A 52 0.65 -3.46 8.88
C SER A 52 -0.58 -4.37 8.94
N LEU A 53 -1.20 -4.68 7.78
CA LEU A 53 -2.31 -5.63 7.72
C LEU A 53 -1.89 -7.04 8.15
N SER A 54 -0.69 -7.47 7.78
CA SER A 54 -0.18 -8.79 8.16
C SER A 54 0.04 -8.92 9.67
N LEU A 55 0.46 -7.83 10.33
CA LEU A 55 0.60 -7.77 11.79
C LEU A 55 -0.76 -7.75 12.50
N ALA A 56 -1.76 -7.12 11.89
CA ALA A 56 -3.11 -7.02 12.44
C ALA A 56 -4.00 -8.22 12.10
N GLY A 57 -3.55 -9.11 11.22
CA GLY A 57 -4.39 -10.16 10.63
C GLY A 57 -3.70 -11.52 10.61
N ILE A 58 -3.67 -12.15 9.43
CA ILE A 58 -3.32 -13.56 9.23
C ILE A 58 -1.81 -13.86 9.12
N GLY A 59 -0.95 -12.88 9.45
CA GLY A 59 0.50 -13.02 9.37
C GLY A 59 1.08 -12.72 7.97
N LYS A 60 2.40 -12.53 7.93
CA LYS A 60 3.14 -12.06 6.74
C LYS A 60 3.14 -13.03 5.56
N GLU A 61 3.13 -14.34 5.83
CA GLU A 61 3.14 -15.38 4.79
C GLU A 61 1.76 -15.54 4.14
N ASN A 62 0.68 -15.43 4.92
CA ASN A 62 -0.69 -15.61 4.41
C ASN A 62 -1.30 -14.32 3.85
N THR A 63 -0.68 -13.16 4.06
CA THR A 63 -1.15 -11.89 3.51
C THR A 63 -0.70 -11.73 2.07
N ASN A 64 -1.61 -11.89 1.12
CA ASN A 64 -1.32 -11.76 -0.31
C ASN A 64 -1.23 -10.30 -0.76
N VAL A 65 -0.18 -9.98 -1.51
CA VAL A 65 0.13 -8.65 -2.03
C VAL A 65 0.24 -8.69 -3.54
N ARG A 66 -0.45 -7.76 -4.19
CA ARG A 66 -0.30 -7.46 -5.63
C ARG A 66 0.11 -6.01 -5.79
N ILE A 67 1.10 -5.75 -6.62
CA ILE A 67 1.56 -4.41 -6.97
C ILE A 67 1.42 -4.21 -8.46
N PHE A 68 0.63 -3.20 -8.84
CA PHE A 68 0.43 -2.78 -10.21
C PHE A 68 1.16 -1.46 -10.47
N VAL A 69 1.77 -1.37 -11.64
CA VAL A 69 2.12 -0.08 -12.26
C VAL A 69 0.99 0.36 -13.15
N ASP A 70 0.63 1.63 -13.10
CA ASP A 70 -0.39 2.23 -13.95
C ASP A 70 0.04 3.66 -14.33
N PRO A 71 0.44 3.89 -15.60
CA PRO A 71 0.83 5.21 -16.09
C PRO A 71 -0.30 6.26 -15.96
N GLY A 72 -1.56 5.82 -16.04
CA GLY A 72 -2.75 6.67 -15.91
C GLY A 72 -3.16 6.97 -14.48
N ALA A 73 -2.55 6.32 -13.48
CA ALA A 73 -2.90 6.53 -12.08
C ALA A 73 -2.48 7.93 -11.60
N ALA A 74 -3.47 8.79 -11.36
CA ALA A 74 -3.28 10.11 -10.75
C ALA A 74 -3.06 10.05 -9.23
N ARG A 75 -3.40 8.94 -8.59
CA ARG A 75 -3.35 8.73 -7.13
C ARG A 75 -2.79 7.35 -6.81
N ASN A 76 -2.27 7.19 -5.59
CA ASN A 76 -1.92 5.88 -5.06
C ASN A 76 -3.21 5.19 -4.60
N ILE A 77 -3.50 4.02 -5.18
CA ILE A 77 -4.72 3.27 -4.88
C ILE A 77 -4.34 2.02 -4.10
N HIS A 78 -4.96 1.82 -2.95
CA HIS A 78 -4.90 0.57 -2.20
C HIS A 78 -6.28 -0.06 -2.20
N GLU A 79 -6.33 -1.34 -2.54
CA GLU A 79 -7.53 -2.15 -2.41
C GLU A 79 -7.22 -3.34 -1.52
N ILE A 80 -8.00 -3.47 -0.45
CA ILE A 80 -7.85 -4.49 0.58
C ILE A 80 -9.12 -5.32 0.55
N GLN A 81 -8.97 -6.62 0.34
CA GLN A 81 -10.06 -7.58 0.39
C GLN A 81 -9.80 -8.47 1.59
N VAL A 82 -10.80 -8.61 2.45
CA VAL A 82 -10.72 -9.42 3.67
C VAL A 82 -11.92 -10.34 3.72
N GLU A 83 -11.68 -11.59 4.09
CA GLU A 83 -12.69 -12.65 4.19
C GLU A 83 -12.39 -13.53 5.40
N GLY A 84 -13.43 -13.94 6.11
CA GLY A 84 -13.37 -14.85 7.26
C GLY A 84 -14.78 -15.24 7.71
N ASP A 85 -14.90 -15.89 8.87
CA ASP A 85 -16.19 -16.36 9.40
C ASP A 85 -17.20 -15.22 9.65
N PHE A 86 -16.70 -13.99 9.83
CA PHE A 86 -17.52 -12.78 9.95
C PHE A 86 -18.08 -12.27 8.62
N GLY A 87 -17.71 -12.90 7.49
CA GLY A 87 -18.08 -12.49 6.14
C GLY A 87 -16.92 -11.88 5.36
N LYS A 88 -17.26 -11.04 4.37
CA LYS A 88 -16.32 -10.46 3.42
C LYS A 88 -16.53 -8.97 3.27
N PHE A 89 -15.44 -8.21 3.22
CA PHE A 89 -15.50 -6.80 2.85
C PHE A 89 -14.34 -6.41 1.95
N THR A 90 -14.52 -5.29 1.25
CA THR A 90 -13.49 -4.65 0.43
C THR A 90 -13.38 -3.19 0.80
N CYS A 91 -12.16 -2.72 1.04
CA CYS A 91 -11.86 -1.32 1.26
C CYS A 91 -10.97 -0.82 0.12
N ARG A 92 -11.36 0.28 -0.51
CA ARG A 92 -10.58 0.93 -1.56
C ARG A 92 -10.26 2.37 -1.16
N ILE A 93 -8.97 2.68 -1.08
CA ILE A 93 -8.46 3.97 -0.64
C ILE A 93 -7.67 4.59 -1.79
N GLU A 94 -8.07 5.80 -2.20
CA GLU A 94 -7.32 6.62 -3.15
C GLU A 94 -6.65 7.79 -2.41
N ASN A 95 -5.35 7.65 -2.16
CA ASN A 95 -4.62 8.63 -1.37
C ASN A 95 -4.09 9.77 -2.23
N VAL A 96 -4.27 10.98 -1.74
CA VAL A 96 -3.52 12.15 -2.20
C VAL A 96 -2.09 12.05 -1.64
N PRO A 97 -1.06 12.22 -2.48
CA PRO A 97 0.33 12.29 -2.00
C PRO A 97 0.52 13.41 -0.99
N SER A 98 1.43 13.22 -0.02
CA SER A 98 1.78 14.29 0.91
C SER A 98 2.42 15.47 0.16
N PRO A 99 2.04 16.73 0.46
CA PRO A 99 2.64 17.91 -0.17
C PRO A 99 4.16 17.99 -0.01
N GLY A 100 4.70 17.53 1.14
CA GLY A 100 6.13 17.55 1.43
C GLY A 100 6.90 16.29 0.99
N ASN A 101 6.21 15.20 0.67
CA ASN A 101 6.84 13.98 0.14
C ASN A 101 5.83 13.17 -0.69
N PRO A 102 5.87 13.29 -2.04
CA PRO A 102 4.95 12.59 -2.92
C PRO A 102 5.02 11.06 -2.84
N ARG A 103 6.08 10.48 -2.27
CA ARG A 103 6.21 9.03 -2.06
C ARG A 103 5.36 8.51 -0.90
N THR A 104 4.91 9.39 -0.01
CA THR A 104 4.15 9.04 1.20
C THR A 104 2.70 9.49 1.09
N SER A 105 1.78 8.69 1.63
CA SER A 105 0.36 9.06 1.73
C SER A 105 0.17 10.16 2.78
N TYR A 106 -0.57 11.23 2.44
CA TYR A 106 -0.95 12.25 3.41
C TYR A 106 -1.80 11.67 4.55
N LEU A 107 -2.62 10.65 4.24
CA LEU A 107 -3.47 9.98 5.22
C LEU A 107 -2.67 9.32 6.35
N ALA A 108 -1.43 8.90 6.11
CA ALA A 108 -0.58 8.30 7.14
C ALA A 108 -0.16 9.30 8.23
N ALA A 109 0.05 10.57 7.87
CA ALA A 109 0.31 11.61 8.86
C ALA A 109 -0.96 11.92 9.65
N LEU A 110 -2.11 11.99 8.98
CA LEU A 110 -3.41 12.20 9.62
C LEU A 110 -3.77 11.05 10.58
N SER A 111 -3.44 9.80 10.25
CA SER A 111 -3.68 8.66 11.15
C SER A 111 -2.85 8.77 12.43
N ALA A 112 -1.58 9.20 12.34
CA ALA A 112 -0.76 9.43 13.53
C ALA A 112 -1.34 10.53 14.43
N ILE A 113 -1.81 11.65 13.84
CA ILE A 113 -2.51 12.71 14.58
C ILE A 113 -3.77 12.18 15.24
N ALA A 114 -4.57 11.38 14.53
CA ALA A 114 -5.78 10.76 15.08
C ALA A 114 -5.46 9.84 16.26
N THR A 115 -4.38 9.04 16.19
CA THR A 115 -3.91 8.22 17.31
C THR A 115 -3.54 9.08 18.51
N LEU A 116 -2.79 10.17 18.33
CA LEU A 116 -2.42 11.07 19.43
C LEU A 116 -3.65 11.70 20.08
N LYS A 117 -4.61 12.18 19.28
CA LYS A 117 -5.88 12.71 19.79
C LYS A 117 -6.64 11.68 20.61
N LYS A 118 -6.70 10.43 20.14
CA LYS A 118 -7.37 9.33 20.85
C LYS A 118 -6.79 9.08 22.24
N ILE A 119 -5.48 9.28 22.42
CA ILE A 119 -4.81 9.13 23.72
C ILE A 119 -5.21 10.25 24.68
N THR A 120 -5.51 11.45 24.18
CA THR A 120 -5.71 12.65 25.00
C THR A 120 -7.17 13.10 25.13
N GLU A 121 -8.05 12.73 24.20
CA GLU A 121 -9.43 13.21 24.13
C GLU A 121 -10.42 12.22 24.79
N PRO A 122 -11.45 12.72 25.49
CA PRO A 122 -12.43 11.87 26.18
C PRO A 122 -13.41 11.17 25.22
N LEU A 123 -13.54 11.65 23.98
CA LEU A 123 -14.37 11.04 22.95
C LEU A 123 -13.49 10.27 21.96
N GLN A 124 -13.82 9.00 21.74
CA GLN A 124 -13.15 8.14 20.77
C GLN A 124 -14.14 7.65 19.72
N ILE A 125 -13.75 7.73 18.45
CA ILE A 125 -14.52 7.21 17.31
C ILE A 125 -13.67 6.11 16.66
N GLY A 126 -14.26 4.93 16.46
CA GLY A 126 -13.55 3.74 15.96
C GLY A 126 -12.83 2.97 17.07
N THR A 127 -12.07 1.95 16.67
CA THR A 127 -11.30 1.05 17.57
C THR A 127 -9.86 1.46 17.77
#